data_AF-A0A1B6LG94-F1
#
_entry.id   AF-A0A1B6LG94-F1
#
_cell.length_a   1.000
_cell.length_b   1.000
_cell.length_c   1.000
_cell.angle_alpha   90.00
_cell.angle_beta   90.00
_cell.angle_gamma   90.00
#
_symmetry.space_group_name_H-M   'P 1'
#
loop_
_entity.id
_entity.type
_entity.pdbx_description
1 polymer ?
#
loop_
_entity_poly.entity_id
_entity_poly.type
_entity_poly.pdbx_seq_one_letter_code
_entity_poly.pdbx_strand_id
1 'polypeptide(L)'
;PLLVKSLDTEGEGLLRTVLQSLVSFLATGNVYLQDHVDTLIPRFLHLSRYSAFMQVRIAALQCLCNSLKYSPIVLLPHKQQVVCELAHCLDDKKRLVRREAARTRSKWCLLGAPTADS
;
A
#
# COMPACT_ATOMS: atom_id res chain seq x y z
N PRO A 1 4.28 -15.20 10.28
CA PRO A 1 3.03 -15.82 9.79
C PRO A 1 3.10 -16.14 8.28
N LEU A 2 2.38 -17.15 7.78
CA LEU A 2 2.51 -17.66 6.41
C LEU A 2 2.20 -16.61 5.33
N LEU A 3 1.15 -15.80 5.52
CA LEU A 3 0.77 -14.71 4.63
C LEU A 3 1.92 -13.72 4.37
N VAL A 4 2.64 -13.40 5.44
CA VAL A 4 3.82 -12.52 5.38
C VAL A 4 4.93 -13.15 4.53
N LYS A 5 5.20 -14.45 4.70
CA LYS A 5 6.20 -15.17 3.88
C LYS A 5 5.79 -15.25 2.40
N SER A 6 4.48 -15.33 2.11
CA SER A 6 3.99 -15.35 0.74
C SER A 6 4.30 -14.06 -0.03
N LEU A 7 4.41 -12.92 0.66
CA LEU A 7 4.79 -11.63 0.04
C LEU A 7 6.26 -11.58 -0.39
N ASP A 8 7.07 -12.49 0.11
CA ASP A 8 8.50 -12.61 -0.19
C ASP A 8 8.78 -13.68 -1.28
N THR A 9 7.73 -14.28 -1.87
CA THR A 9 7.87 -15.30 -2.94
C THR A 9 7.90 -14.68 -4.34
N GLU A 10 8.59 -15.32 -5.29
CA GLU A 10 8.76 -14.79 -6.65
C GLU A 10 7.59 -15.08 -7.62
N GLY A 11 6.60 -15.89 -7.21
CA GLY A 11 5.52 -16.33 -8.09
C GLY A 11 4.47 -15.24 -8.33
N GLU A 12 4.38 -14.70 -9.55
CA GLU A 12 3.41 -13.66 -9.94
C GLU A 12 1.97 -14.02 -9.53
N GLY A 13 1.53 -15.24 -9.87
CA GLY A 13 0.15 -15.68 -9.64
C GLY A 13 -0.21 -15.72 -8.16
N LEU A 14 0.71 -16.20 -7.32
CA LEU A 14 0.53 -16.26 -5.88
C LEU A 14 0.54 -14.85 -5.27
N LEU A 15 1.56 -14.04 -5.59
CA LEU A 15 1.67 -12.66 -5.10
C LEU A 15 0.43 -11.84 -5.45
N ARG A 16 -0.03 -11.93 -6.69
CA ARG A 16 -1.23 -11.24 -7.15
C ARG A 16 -2.47 -11.67 -6.37
N THR A 17 -2.66 -12.98 -6.19
CA THR A 17 -3.83 -13.52 -5.48
C THR A 17 -3.84 -13.09 -4.01
N VAL A 18 -2.68 -13.16 -3.36
CA VAL A 18 -2.50 -12.73 -1.97
C VAL A 18 -2.76 -11.25 -1.83
N LEU A 19 -2.15 -10.41 -2.68
CA LEU A 19 -2.37 -8.97 -2.65
C LEU A 19 -3.82 -8.60 -2.96
N GLN A 20 -4.47 -9.26 -3.93
CA GLN A 20 -5.86 -8.96 -4.25
C GLN A 20 -6.80 -9.27 -3.07
N SER A 21 -6.53 -10.36 -2.34
CA SER A 21 -7.24 -10.68 -1.09
C SER A 21 -7.00 -9.59 -0.05
N LEU A 22 -5.75 -9.14 0.12
CA LEU A 22 -5.41 -8.07 1.04
C LEU A 22 -6.05 -6.74 0.67
N VAL A 23 -6.12 -6.38 -0.62
CA VAL A 23 -6.82 -5.20 -1.10
C VAL A 23 -8.27 -5.21 -0.62
N SER A 24 -8.95 -6.36 -0.74
CA SER A 24 -10.34 -6.54 -0.29
C SER A 24 -10.47 -6.43 1.23
N PHE A 25 -9.60 -7.08 2.01
CA PHE A 25 -9.65 -7.01 3.48
C PHE A 25 -9.30 -5.62 4.03
N LEU A 26 -8.31 -4.94 3.45
CA LEU A 26 -7.98 -3.56 3.83
C LEU A 26 -9.14 -2.62 3.49
N ALA A 27 -9.83 -2.86 2.36
CA ALA A 27 -11.01 -2.08 1.98
C ALA A 27 -12.19 -2.23 2.96
N THR A 28 -12.28 -3.30 3.75
CA THR A 28 -13.29 -3.42 4.80
C THR A 28 -12.89 -2.73 6.11
N GLY A 29 -11.66 -2.24 6.23
CA GLY A 29 -11.15 -1.71 7.50
C GLY A 29 -10.93 -2.80 8.54
N ASN A 30 -10.61 -4.03 8.11
CA ASN A 30 -10.41 -5.17 8.99
C ASN A 30 -9.35 -4.87 10.07
N VAL A 31 -9.78 -4.83 11.34
CA VAL A 31 -8.92 -4.46 12.48
C VAL A 31 -7.76 -5.42 12.70
N TYR A 32 -7.88 -6.70 12.34
CA TYR A 32 -6.78 -7.66 12.46
C TYR A 32 -5.58 -7.29 11.59
N LEU A 33 -5.81 -6.64 10.45
CA LEU A 33 -4.73 -6.15 9.59
C LEU A 33 -4.15 -4.82 10.09
N GLN A 34 -4.88 -4.07 10.92
CA GLN A 34 -4.37 -2.86 11.57
C GLN A 34 -3.21 -3.21 12.51
N ASP A 35 -3.31 -4.31 13.25
CA ASP A 35 -2.26 -4.78 14.18
C ASP A 35 -0.97 -5.24 13.47
N HIS A 36 -0.99 -5.29 12.14
CA HIS A 36 0.13 -5.73 11.32
C HIS A 36 0.66 -4.65 10.38
N VAL A 37 0.23 -3.39 10.50
CA VAL A 37 0.65 -2.29 9.61
C VAL A 37 2.17 -2.10 9.58
N ASP A 38 2.85 -2.23 10.72
CA ASP A 38 4.31 -2.12 10.84
C ASP A 38 5.03 -3.13 9.94
N THR A 39 4.41 -4.29 9.73
CA THR A 39 4.99 -5.36 8.90
C THR A 39 4.47 -5.33 7.47
N LEU A 40 3.26 -4.83 7.24
CA LEU A 40 2.61 -4.82 5.94
C LEU A 40 3.05 -3.61 5.09
N ILE A 41 3.12 -2.41 5.67
CA ILE A 41 3.46 -1.19 4.93
C ILE A 41 4.82 -1.29 4.24
N PRO A 42 5.93 -1.69 4.90
CA PRO A 42 7.22 -1.80 4.24
C PRO A 42 7.22 -2.81 3.08
N ARG A 43 6.46 -3.90 3.19
CA ARG A 43 6.33 -4.89 2.12
C ARG A 43 5.54 -4.38 0.94
N PHE A 44 4.44 -3.67 1.18
CA PHE A 44 3.68 -3.06 0.09
C PHE A 44 4.53 -1.99 -0.62
N LEU A 45 5.32 -1.20 0.10
CA LEU A 45 6.28 -0.28 -0.51
C LEU A 45 7.30 -1.03 -1.38
N HIS A 46 7.92 -2.07 -0.84
CA HIS A 46 8.87 -2.90 -1.60
C HIS A 46 8.25 -3.46 -2.87
N LEU A 47 7.08 -4.11 -2.78
CA LEU A 47 6.40 -4.71 -3.92
C LEU A 47 5.92 -3.66 -4.94
N SER A 48 5.49 -2.47 -4.48
CA SER A 48 5.06 -1.37 -5.36
C SER A 48 6.18 -0.85 -6.24
N ARG A 49 7.41 -0.85 -5.71
CA ARG A 49 8.59 -0.29 -6.39
C ARG A 49 9.33 -1.34 -7.21
N TYR A 50 9.57 -2.51 -6.64
CA TYR A 50 10.58 -3.45 -7.16
C TYR A 50 9.99 -4.66 -7.88
N SER A 51 8.69 -4.95 -7.76
CA SER A 51 8.13 -6.11 -8.44
C SER A 51 8.27 -6.01 -9.97
N ALA A 52 8.71 -7.10 -10.60
CA ALA A 52 8.77 -7.21 -12.05
C ALA A 52 7.38 -7.14 -12.70
N PHE A 53 6.33 -7.50 -11.95
CA PHE A 53 4.97 -7.66 -12.45
C PHE A 53 4.15 -6.39 -12.22
N MET A 54 3.69 -5.78 -13.33
CA MET A 54 2.90 -4.54 -13.28
C MET A 54 1.71 -4.62 -12.30
N GLN A 55 1.03 -5.75 -12.29
CA GLN A 55 -0.20 -5.92 -11.53
C GLN A 55 0.05 -6.16 -10.04
N VAL A 56 1.19 -6.75 -9.68
CA VAL A 56 1.65 -6.82 -8.27
C VAL A 56 1.93 -5.41 -7.77
N ARG A 57 2.60 -4.56 -8.57
CA ARG A 57 2.86 -3.17 -8.21
C ARG A 57 1.56 -2.38 -7.98
N ILE A 58 0.59 -2.52 -8.89
CA ILE A 58 -0.73 -1.89 -8.76
C ILE A 58 -1.44 -2.36 -7.49
N ALA A 59 -1.51 -3.67 -7.26
CA ALA A 59 -2.19 -4.22 -6.08
C ALA A 59 -1.52 -3.77 -4.77
N ALA A 60 -0.19 -3.69 -4.73
CA ALA A 60 0.54 -3.16 -3.57
C ALA A 60 0.23 -1.67 -3.31
N LEU A 61 0.15 -0.84 -4.35
CA LEU A 61 -0.28 0.56 -4.24
C LEU A 61 -1.72 0.70 -3.75
N GLN A 62 -2.61 -0.20 -4.18
CA GLN A 62 -4.00 -0.26 -3.69
C GLN A 62 -4.05 -0.67 -2.22
N CYS A 63 -3.24 -1.62 -1.77
CA CYS A 63 -3.11 -1.98 -0.36
C CYS A 63 -2.70 -0.75 0.47
N LEU A 64 -1.66 -0.01 0.05
CA LEU A 64 -1.24 1.23 0.70
C LEU A 64 -2.36 2.29 0.70
N CYS A 65 -3.15 2.40 -0.36
CA CYS A 65 -4.27 3.33 -0.37
C CYS A 65 -5.37 2.90 0.62
N ASN A 66 -5.68 1.61 0.69
CA ASN A 66 -6.78 1.11 1.51
C ASN A 66 -6.41 1.06 3.00
N SER A 67 -5.13 0.98 3.36
CA SER A 67 -4.69 1.06 4.76
C SER A 67 -5.02 2.41 5.39
N LEU A 68 -5.26 3.47 4.61
CA LEU A 68 -5.74 4.77 5.11
C LEU A 68 -7.14 4.72 5.76
N LYS A 69 -7.82 3.57 5.73
CA LYS A 69 -9.04 3.34 6.51
C LYS A 69 -8.76 3.17 8.01
N TYR A 70 -7.53 2.87 8.40
CA TYR A 70 -7.15 2.70 9.80
C TYR A 70 -6.95 4.04 10.51
N SER A 71 -6.93 3.99 11.84
CA SER A 71 -6.74 5.17 12.68
C SER A 71 -5.47 5.95 12.28
N PRO A 72 -5.54 7.29 12.13
CA PRO A 72 -4.37 8.12 11.88
C PRO A 72 -3.25 7.92 12.89
N ILE A 73 -3.59 7.64 14.16
CA ILE A 73 -2.61 7.39 15.24
C ILE A 73 -1.64 6.27 14.84
N VAL A 74 -2.15 5.22 14.21
CA VAL A 74 -1.38 4.04 13.80
C VAL A 74 -0.60 4.29 12.51
N LEU A 75 -1.08 5.18 11.64
CA LEU A 75 -0.50 5.40 10.31
C LEU A 75 0.51 6.54 10.24
N LEU A 76 0.38 7.54 11.12
CA LEU A 76 1.25 8.72 11.15
C LEU A 76 2.74 8.37 11.29
N PRO A 77 3.17 7.37 12.08
CA PRO A 77 4.57 6.95 12.14
C PRO A 77 5.15 6.54 10.78
N HIS A 78 4.32 6.04 9.87
CA HIS A 78 4.75 5.60 8.53
C HIS A 78 4.65 6.68 7.46
N LYS A 79 3.98 7.80 7.73
CA LYS A 79 3.61 8.80 6.71
C LYS A 79 4.81 9.27 5.90
N GLN A 80 5.90 9.66 6.58
CA GLN A 80 7.09 10.20 5.92
C GLN A 80 7.69 9.15 4.98
N GLN A 81 7.92 7.93 5.46
CA GLN A 81 8.46 6.84 4.66
C GLN A 81 7.59 6.56 3.43
N VAL A 82 6.28 6.43 3.63
CA VAL A 82 5.35 6.13 2.54
C VAL A 82 5.34 7.23 1.48
N VAL A 83 5.25 8.50 1.88
CA VAL A 83 5.21 9.63 0.94
C VAL A 83 6.50 9.75 0.13
N CYS A 84 7.66 9.52 0.77
CA CYS A 84 8.96 9.53 0.12
C CYS A 84 9.09 8.36 -0.87
N GLU A 85 8.82 7.13 -0.43
CA GLU A 85 8.98 5.94 -1.29
C GLU A 85 8.00 5.93 -2.47
N LEU A 86 6.76 6.42 -2.27
CA LEU A 86 5.78 6.54 -3.35
C LEU A 86 6.19 7.57 -4.42
N ALA A 87 7.10 8.49 -4.14
CA ALA A 87 7.61 9.40 -5.16
C ALA A 87 8.31 8.63 -6.28
N HIS A 88 9.05 7.57 -5.96
CA HIS A 88 9.70 6.71 -6.96
C HIS A 88 8.69 5.99 -7.87
N CYS A 89 7.49 5.68 -7.36
CA CYS A 89 6.45 5.03 -8.14
C CYS A 89 5.77 5.99 -9.14
N LEU A 90 5.98 7.31 -9.02
CA LEU A 90 5.49 8.29 -9.98
C LEU A 90 6.26 8.24 -11.30
N ASP A 91 7.49 7.75 -11.29
CA ASP A 91 8.31 7.57 -12.50
C ASP A 91 8.23 6.15 -13.08
N ASP A 92 7.22 5.39 -12.67
CA ASP A 92 7.04 4.02 -13.15
C ASP A 92 6.92 3.95 -14.68
N LYS A 93 7.57 2.96 -15.29
CA LYS A 93 7.53 2.71 -16.74
C LYS A 93 6.11 2.51 -17.32
N LYS A 94 5.11 2.17 -16.49
CA LYS A 94 3.72 1.92 -16.91
C LYS A 94 2.77 3.03 -16.39
N ARG A 95 2.02 3.63 -17.32
CA ARG A 95 1.03 4.69 -17.02
C ARG A 95 0.01 4.28 -15.94
N LEU A 96 -0.46 3.03 -15.96
CA LEU A 96 -1.43 2.53 -14.99
C LEU A 96 -0.86 2.54 -13.56
N VAL A 97 0.41 2.18 -13.40
CA VAL A 97 1.09 2.21 -12.10
C VAL A 97 1.25 3.66 -11.63
N ARG A 98 1.72 4.55 -12.51
CA ARG A 98 1.86 5.99 -12.19
C ARG A 98 0.53 6.61 -11.72
N ARG A 99 -0.58 6.24 -12.37
CA ARG A 99 -1.93 6.72 -11.99
C ARG A 99 -2.30 6.28 -10.57
N GLU A 100 -2.09 5.01 -10.24
CA GLU A 100 -2.38 4.51 -8.90
C GLU A 100 -1.42 5.12 -7.87
N ALA A 101 -0.13 5.25 -8.18
CA ALA A 101 0.87 5.87 -7.31
C ALA A 101 0.52 7.33 -6.98
N ALA A 102 0.13 8.13 -7.99
CA ALA A 102 -0.31 9.50 -7.79
C ALA A 102 -1.53 9.57 -6.87
N ARG A 103 -2.54 8.72 -7.11
CA ARG A 103 -3.74 8.63 -6.26
C ARG A 103 -3.38 8.27 -4.81
N THR A 104 -2.59 7.22 -4.62
CA THR A 104 -2.20 6.74 -3.29
C THR A 104 -1.39 7.80 -2.55
N ARG A 105 -0.35 8.36 -3.18
CA ARG A 105 0.53 9.34 -2.57
C ARG A 105 -0.22 10.61 -2.14
N SER A 106 -1.11 11.13 -2.98
CA SER A 106 -1.90 12.32 -2.64
C SER A 106 -2.72 12.12 -1.37
N LYS A 107 -3.35 10.95 -1.20
CA LYS A 107 -4.10 10.65 0.03
C LYS A 107 -3.20 10.51 1.26
N TRP A 108 -2.04 9.88 1.12
CA TRP A 108 -1.06 9.78 2.20
C TRP A 108 -0.49 11.15 2.62
N CYS A 109 -0.31 12.09 1.68
CA CYS A 109 0.08 13.46 2.01
C CYS A 109 -0.95 14.15 2.93
N LEU A 110 -2.25 13.89 2.70
CA LEU A 110 -3.37 14.45 3.46
C LEU A 110 -3.61 13.75 4.81
N LEU A 111 -2.94 12.63 5.10
CA LEU A 111 -3.09 11.93 6.38
C LEU A 111 -2.70 12.85 7.54
N GLY A 112 -3.64 13.10 8.47
CA GLY A 112 -3.45 14.00 9.61
C GLY A 112 -3.50 15.49 9.27
N ALA A 113 -3.86 15.86 8.04
CA ALA A 113 -4.25 17.24 7.75
C ALA A 113 -5.59 17.54 8.47
N PRO A 114 -5.77 18.75 9.00
CA PRO A 114 -7.07 19.16 9.52
C PRO A 114 -8.10 19.05 8.41
N THR A 115 -9.15 18.26 8.63
CA THR A 115 -10.30 18.25 7.73
C THR A 115 -10.98 19.61 7.86
N ALA A 116 -11.19 20.29 6.74
CA ALA A 116 -11.92 21.55 6.69
C ALA A 116 -13.42 21.29 6.88
N ASP A 117 -13.79 20.70 8.02
CA ASP A 117 -15.19 20.52 8.40
C ASP A 117 -15.44 21.39 9.63
N SER A 118 -16.20 22.46 9.36
CA SER A 118 -16.91 23.32 10.31
C SER A 118 -18.16 22.63 10.85
#